data_AF-A0A009R6J3-F1
#
_entry.id   AF-A0A009R6J3-F1
#
_cell.length_a   1.000
_cell.length_b   1.000
_cell.length_c   1.000
_cell.angle_alpha   90.00
_cell.angle_beta   90.00
_cell.angle_gamma   90.00
#
_symmetry.space_group_name_H-M   'P 1'
#
loop_
_entity.id
_entity.type
_entity.pdbx_description
1 polymer ?
#
loop_
_entity_poly.entity_id
_entity_poly.type
_entity_poly.pdbx_seq_one_letter_code
_entity_poly.pdbx_strand_id
1 'polypeptide(L)'
;MVSLKEAALGVQQQNEKSARSSIIEANSGVVAAQADLTRLKKEFERYQDLLKDGVITRQNFEGIQSQYLTAQAQLSKAQAAVNAAE
;
A
#
# COMPACT_ATOMS: atom_id res chain seq x y z
N MET A 1 41.70 14.00 -16.41
CA MET A 1 41.08 13.48 -15.16
C MET A 1 39.77 14.19 -14.77
N VAL A 2 39.45 15.40 -15.29
CA VAL A 2 38.22 16.14 -14.94
C VAL A 2 36.93 15.45 -15.45
N SER A 3 36.94 14.91 -16.67
CA SER A 3 35.78 14.25 -17.30
C SER A 3 35.23 13.02 -16.56
N LEU A 4 36.09 12.21 -15.91
CA LEU A 4 35.64 11.03 -15.15
C LEU A 4 34.94 11.40 -13.84
N LYS A 5 35.40 12.47 -13.17
CA LYS A 5 34.74 12.98 -11.96
C LYS A 5 33.38 13.61 -12.29
N GLU A 6 33.29 14.36 -13.38
CA GLU A 6 32.02 14.95 -13.85
C GLU A 6 31.01 13.85 -14.25
N ALA A 7 31.45 12.82 -14.96
CA ALA A 7 30.61 11.67 -15.29
C ALA A 7 30.13 10.92 -14.04
N ALA A 8 31.01 10.70 -13.06
CA ALA A 8 30.66 10.06 -11.80
C ALA A 8 29.63 10.88 -11.00
N LEU A 9 29.79 12.21 -10.94
CA LEU A 9 28.84 13.12 -10.29
C LEU A 9 27.48 13.12 -10.99
N GLY A 10 27.45 13.06 -12.32
CA GLY A 10 26.21 12.96 -13.10
C GLY A 10 25.45 11.66 -12.82
N VAL A 11 26.16 10.52 -12.76
CA VAL A 11 25.57 9.22 -12.40
C VAL A 11 25.05 9.23 -10.96
N GLN A 12 25.81 9.80 -10.02
CA GLN A 12 25.39 9.90 -8.62
C GLN A 12 24.10 10.73 -8.47
N GLN A 13 24.02 11.90 -9.11
CA GLN A 13 22.79 12.71 -9.09
C GLN A 13 21.60 11.99 -9.72
N GLN A 14 21.83 11.22 -10.79
CA GLN A 14 20.76 10.43 -11.39
C GLN A 14 20.28 9.32 -10.47
N ASN A 15 21.20 8.63 -9.80
CA ASN A 15 20.87 7.58 -8.83
C ASN A 15 20.07 8.14 -7.65
N GLU A 16 20.46 9.30 -7.11
CA GLU A 16 19.74 9.98 -6.04
C GLU A 16 18.33 10.41 -6.47
N LYS A 17 18.17 10.94 -7.68
CA LYS A 17 16.85 11.28 -8.23
C LYS A 17 15.98 10.04 -8.39
N SER A 18 16.52 8.97 -8.95
CA SER A 18 15.80 7.70 -9.11
C SER A 18 15.37 7.12 -7.76
N ALA A 19 16.25 7.11 -6.75
CA ALA A 19 15.92 6.64 -5.41
C ALA A 19 14.79 7.47 -4.77
N ARG A 20 14.85 8.81 -4.88
CA ARG A 20 13.78 9.70 -4.39
C ARG A 20 12.44 9.41 -5.08
N SER A 21 12.45 9.21 -6.40
CA SER A 21 11.24 8.87 -7.15
C SER A 21 10.65 7.53 -6.69
N SER A 22 11.49 6.52 -6.46
CA SER A 22 11.06 5.22 -5.94
C SER A 22 10.42 5.33 -4.54
N ILE A 23 10.99 6.15 -3.65
CA ILE A 23 10.42 6.41 -2.32
C ILE A 23 9.04 7.10 -2.45
N ILE A 24 8.90 8.09 -3.34
CA ILE A 24 7.62 8.79 -3.56
C ILE A 24 6.55 7.84 -4.09
N GLU A 25 6.91 6.97 -5.04
CA GLU A 25 6.02 5.96 -5.59
C GLU A 25 5.58 4.96 -4.52
N ALA A 26 6.51 4.43 -3.74
CA ALA A 26 6.22 3.50 -2.65
C ALA A 26 5.28 4.12 -1.60
N ASN A 27 5.54 5.37 -1.20
CA ASN A 27 4.69 6.11 -0.27
C ASN A 27 3.27 6.32 -0.82
N SER A 28 3.15 6.63 -2.11
CA SER A 28 1.85 6.74 -2.79
C SER A 28 1.09 5.40 -2.75
N GLY A 29 1.81 4.29 -2.91
CA GLY A 29 1.26 2.94 -2.75
C GLY A 29 0.71 2.66 -1.34
N VAL A 30 1.40 3.11 -0.29
CA VAL A 30 0.92 3.02 1.11
C VAL A 30 -0.37 3.81 1.29
N VAL A 31 -0.42 5.05 0.81
CA VAL A 31 -1.61 5.90 0.90
C VAL A 31 -2.82 5.25 0.22
N ALA A 32 -2.63 4.68 -0.97
CA ALA A 32 -3.68 3.96 -1.69
C ALA A 32 -4.16 2.72 -0.91
N ALA A 33 -3.23 1.88 -0.45
CA ALA A 33 -3.57 0.68 0.32
C ALA A 33 -4.28 1.01 1.66
N GLN A 34 -3.89 2.11 2.31
CA GLN A 34 -4.51 2.58 3.54
C GLN A 34 -5.96 3.07 3.30
N ALA A 35 -6.20 3.75 2.18
CA ALA A 35 -7.54 4.18 1.79
C ALA A 35 -8.46 2.97 1.54
N ASP A 36 -7.96 1.97 0.82
CA ASP A 36 -8.69 0.72 0.57
C ASP A 36 -8.98 -0.06 1.84
N LEU A 37 -7.99 -0.18 2.73
CA LEU A 37 -8.18 -0.80 4.04
C LEU A 37 -9.27 -0.08 4.84
N THR A 38 -9.26 1.24 4.84
CA THR A 38 -10.24 2.06 5.56
C THR A 38 -11.65 1.85 5.00
N ARG A 39 -11.79 1.81 3.67
CA ARG A 39 -13.07 1.53 3.01
C ARG A 39 -13.59 0.14 3.35
N LEU A 40 -12.74 -0.89 3.25
CA LEU A 40 -13.11 -2.27 3.51
C LEU A 40 -13.36 -2.56 4.99
N LYS A 41 -12.71 -1.83 5.90
CA LYS A 41 -13.00 -1.88 7.33
C LYS A 41 -14.46 -1.45 7.61
N LYS A 42 -14.88 -0.32 7.05
CA LYS A 42 -16.25 0.18 7.22
C LYS A 42 -17.28 -0.79 6.64
N GLU A 43 -16.96 -1.41 5.51
CA GLU A 43 -17.84 -2.39 4.89
C GLU A 43 -17.93 -3.69 5.70
N PHE A 44 -16.81 -4.15 6.25
CA PHE A 44 -16.77 -5.27 7.18
C PHE A 44 -17.64 -5.01 8.41
N GLU A 45 -17.47 -3.85 9.06
CA GLU A 45 -18.26 -3.44 10.23
C GLU A 45 -19.76 -3.41 9.89
N ARG A 46 -20.12 -2.79 8.76
CA ARG A 46 -21.50 -2.76 8.27
C ARG A 46 -22.09 -4.16 8.05
N TYR A 47 -21.34 -5.06 7.42
CA TYR A 47 -21.83 -6.41 7.15
C TYR A 47 -21.89 -7.27 8.40
N GLN A 48 -21.02 -7.01 9.38
CA GLN A 48 -21.10 -7.64 10.69
C GLN A 48 -22.43 -7.31 11.37
N ASP A 49 -22.85 -6.05 11.32
CA ASP A 49 -24.14 -5.61 11.87
C ASP A 49 -25.31 -6.23 11.08
N LEU A 50 -25.26 -6.21 9.75
CA LEU A 50 -26.30 -6.84 8.91
C LEU A 50 -26.44 -8.35 9.15
N LEU A 51 -25.33 -9.05 9.40
CA LEU A 51 -25.37 -10.48 9.72
C LEU A 51 -25.99 -10.72 11.10
N LYS A 52 -25.62 -9.88 12.08
CA LYS A 52 -26.18 -9.94 13.43
C LYS A 52 -27.69 -9.71 13.42
N ASP A 53 -28.16 -8.80 12.57
CA ASP A 53 -29.58 -8.48 12.39
C ASP A 53 -30.32 -9.49 11.48
N GLY A 54 -29.63 -10.52 10.97
CA GLY A 54 -30.20 -11.56 10.13
C GLY A 54 -30.55 -11.13 8.71
N VAL A 55 -30.07 -9.96 8.26
CA VAL A 55 -30.36 -9.36 6.94
C VAL A 55 -29.55 -10.03 5.83
N ILE A 56 -28.33 -10.51 6.13
CA ILE A 56 -27.45 -11.19 5.18
C ILE A 56 -27.08 -12.59 5.67
N THR A 57 -26.56 -13.42 4.76
CA THR A 57 -26.04 -14.73 5.13
C THR A 57 -24.60 -14.65 5.63
N ARG A 58 -24.16 -15.69 6.35
CA ARG A 58 -22.76 -15.87 6.77
C ARG A 58 -21.81 -15.83 5.56
N GLN A 59 -22.17 -16.46 4.44
CA GLN A 59 -21.35 -16.48 3.23
C GLN A 59 -21.10 -15.07 2.66
N ASN A 60 -22.12 -14.19 2.70
CA ASN A 60 -21.95 -12.79 2.28
C ASN A 60 -20.95 -12.05 3.19
N PHE A 61 -21.01 -12.29 4.49
CA PHE A 61 -20.07 -11.71 5.46
C PHE A 61 -18.64 -12.24 5.28
N GLU A 62 -18.47 -13.55 5.08
CA GLU A 62 -17.15 -14.15 4.84
C GLU A 62 -16.48 -13.57 3.59
N GLY A 63 -17.27 -13.26 2.55
CA GLY A 63 -16.78 -12.58 1.35
C GLY A 63 -16.16 -11.21 1.65
N ILE A 64 -16.81 -10.37 2.47
CA ILE A 64 -16.23 -9.07 2.83
C ILE A 64 -15.09 -9.19 3.84
N GLN A 65 -15.17 -10.14 4.76
CA GLN A 65 -14.09 -10.42 5.71
C GLN A 65 -12.80 -10.79 4.97
N SER A 66 -12.90 -11.65 3.95
CA SER A 66 -11.76 -12.00 3.10
C SER A 66 -11.17 -10.77 2.40
N GLN A 67 -12.01 -9.87 1.87
CA GLN A 67 -11.52 -8.65 1.21
C GLN A 67 -10.81 -7.72 2.21
N TYR A 68 -11.37 -7.56 3.41
CA TYR A 68 -10.76 -6.75 4.47
C TYR A 68 -9.39 -7.30 4.90
N LEU A 69 -9.27 -8.63 5.06
CA LEU A 69 -7.99 -9.28 5.36
C LEU A 69 -6.96 -9.09 4.23
N THR A 70 -7.38 -9.22 2.98
CA THR A 70 -6.51 -8.95 1.81
C THR A 70 -6.02 -7.49 1.81
N ALA A 71 -6.88 -6.52 2.13
CA ALA A 71 -6.47 -5.12 2.21
C ALA A 71 -5.47 -4.85 3.34
N GLN A 72 -5.60 -5.53 4.48
CA GLN A 72 -4.60 -5.46 5.56
C GLN A 72 -3.24 -5.98 5.09
N ALA A 73 -3.23 -7.14 4.42
CA ALA A 73 -2.01 -7.70 3.85
C ALA A 73 -1.40 -6.77 2.79
N GLN A 74 -2.22 -6.14 1.97
CA GLN A 74 -1.75 -5.23 0.94
C GLN A 74 -1.13 -3.95 1.51
N LEU A 75 -1.71 -3.40 2.59
CA LEU A 75 -1.10 -2.29 3.32
C LEU A 75 0.26 -2.71 3.91
N SER A 76 0.33 -3.87 4.55
CA SER A 76 1.59 -4.39 5.09
C SER A 76 2.66 -4.56 4.01
N LYS A 77 2.26 -5.05 2.83
CA LYS A 77 3.15 -5.17 1.67
C LYS A 77 3.63 -3.80 1.16
N ALA A 78 2.72 -2.83 1.06
CA ALA A 78 3.07 -1.47 0.63
C ALA A 78 4.04 -0.81 1.60
N GLN A 79 3.84 -0.99 2.91
CA GLN A 79 4.74 -0.45 3.92
C GLN A 79 6.14 -1.10 3.84
N ALA A 80 6.20 -2.41 3.61
CA ALA A 80 7.47 -3.09 3.39
C ALA A 80 8.20 -2.59 2.12
N ALA A 81 7.45 -2.21 1.07
CA ALA A 81 8.03 -1.63 -0.13
C ALA A 81 8.65 -0.24 0.10
N VAL A 82 8.04 0.59 0.97
CA VAL A 82 8.65 1.86 1.40
C VAL A 82 9.96 1.59 2.12
N ASN A 83 9.95 0.70 3.12
CA ASN A 83 11.15 0.37 3.89
C ASN A 83 12.29 -0.21 3.03
N ALA A 84 11.97 -0.83 1.89
CA ALA A 84 12.96 -1.36 0.96
C ALA A 84 13.50 -0.31 -0.04
N ALA A 85 12.78 0.81 -0.19
CA ALA A 85 13.18 1.93 -1.05
C ALA A 85 13.97 3.01 -0.29
N GLU A 86 13.91 3.00 1.06
CA GLU A 86 14.71 3.84 1.98
C GLU A 86 16.14 3.31 2.17
#